data_AF-A0A3A0DBA6-F1
#
_entry.id   AF-A0A3A0DBA6-F1
#
_cell.length_a   1.000
_cell.length_b   1.000
_cell.length_c   1.000
_cell.angle_alpha   90.00
_cell.angle_beta   90.00
_cell.angle_gamma   90.00
#
_symmetry.space_group_name_H-M   'P 1'
#
loop_
_entity.id
_entity.type
_entity.pdbx_description
1 polymer ?
#
loop_
_entity_poly.entity_id
_entity_poly.type
_entity_poly.pdbx_seq_one_letter_code
_entity_poly.pdbx_strand_id
1 'polypeptide(L)'
;MIARGGARCQCGGDGDRGLLARLSAAINKRAGTFLTQRARRTRRGRREIIAWRIRIIRRFRQWTQLETGGVRSCLSRLLFKGNAMAARVITILFMLVVIAHGKVGLASEAADAARPRLIVETDAGGDPDDEQSLVRFLVYANEWDVEGIIANRRKARDGENLSKIRDGFGIVRAMVDAYGECHARLVEHDPRFPTREYLQQRTVSGYEDSDAGTKLIIEAVDRDDPRPVWFLNWGTDNGSDSSSLKRALDRVLAERGQEGYAAFKNKLRLSSYDMFGDHTSRKPDWKLWVHTFQPEIDRRRWYHRFSAITATAGGFDIERDVRRDHGPLGALYPTNTTHPQKEGDSMTFMYLIPTGMNDPYEPTWGSWAGRYALRDDLKGKPYYWATAQDTLGGTTHRENTLRRWAADLQNDFRARMDWCVMPRDKANHPPRVALQGEDGKAVLRMTAKAGETVTLSAAGTKDADGDRLAYSWFDYVEAGTYGRAAKIDGADAQAARVAIPADAAGKTIHIVLRVQDDGEPPLVGYRRAVIAVTEL
;
A
#
# COMPACT_ATOMS: atom_id res chain seq x y z
N MET A 1 25.60 51.63 40.02
CA MET A 1 25.33 51.46 41.47
C MET A 1 25.28 49.96 41.73
N ILE A 2 26.33 49.40 42.36
CA ILE A 2 26.32 48.93 43.76
C ILE A 2 25.32 47.77 43.93
N ALA A 3 25.65 46.55 44.36
CA ALA A 3 26.90 45.93 44.82
C ALA A 3 26.64 44.42 45.10
N ARG A 4 27.72 43.62 45.05
CA ARG A 4 28.21 42.57 46.00
C ARG A 4 27.20 41.54 46.57
N GLY A 5 27.52 40.26 46.75
CA GLY A 5 28.78 39.48 46.75
C GLY A 5 28.43 37.97 46.82
N GLY A 6 29.32 37.06 46.38
CA GLY A 6 30.19 36.23 47.26
C GLY A 6 29.40 35.17 48.04
N ALA A 7 29.73 33.87 48.13
CA ALA A 7 30.89 33.06 47.76
C ALA A 7 30.57 31.56 48.02
N ARG A 8 31.28 30.66 47.31
CA ARG A 8 31.78 29.30 47.67
C ARG A 8 30.84 28.14 48.11
N CYS A 9 30.88 27.09 47.27
CA CYS A 9 31.09 25.63 47.51
C CYS A 9 30.81 24.99 48.88
N GLN A 10 30.02 23.89 48.88
CA GLN A 10 30.43 22.56 49.36
C GLN A 10 29.45 21.44 48.94
N CYS A 11 29.99 20.22 48.84
CA CYS A 11 29.39 18.99 48.30
C CYS A 11 28.41 18.30 49.25
N GLY A 12 27.50 17.47 48.71
CA GLY A 12 26.74 16.48 49.47
C GLY A 12 25.73 15.73 48.58
N GLY A 13 25.92 14.42 48.41
CA GLY A 13 25.10 13.59 47.53
C GLY A 13 23.77 13.14 48.16
N ASP A 14 22.77 12.95 47.30
CA ASP A 14 21.79 11.85 47.33
C ASP A 14 20.74 12.13 46.24
N GLY A 15 20.93 11.52 45.07
CA GLY A 15 20.13 11.82 43.90
C GLY A 15 19.91 10.61 43.01
N ASP A 16 19.36 9.52 43.55
CA ASP A 16 18.86 8.44 42.67
C ASP A 16 17.74 7.52 43.22
N ARG A 17 17.14 7.85 44.37
CA ARG A 17 15.98 7.08 44.90
C ARG A 17 14.62 7.77 44.74
N GLY A 18 14.59 9.03 44.29
CA GLY A 18 13.34 9.79 44.11
C GLY A 18 12.66 9.63 42.74
N LEU A 19 13.41 9.22 41.70
CA LEU A 19 12.89 9.19 40.32
C LEU A 19 12.04 7.94 40.05
N LEU A 20 12.44 6.79 40.58
CA LEU A 20 11.73 5.51 40.41
C LEU A 20 10.38 5.46 41.16
N ALA A 21 10.30 6.09 42.34
CA ALA A 21 9.04 6.20 43.10
C ALA A 21 8.02 7.11 42.39
N ARG A 22 8.48 8.15 41.68
CA ARG A 22 7.64 9.07 40.91
C ARG A 22 7.12 8.45 39.62
N LEU A 23 7.91 7.60 38.94
CA LEU A 23 7.45 6.86 37.77
C LEU A 23 6.41 5.79 38.12
N SER A 24 6.58 5.07 39.23
CA SER A 24 5.62 4.04 39.64
C SER A 24 4.25 4.60 40.03
N ALA A 25 4.20 5.81 40.60
CA ALA A 25 2.96 6.49 40.95
C ALA A 25 2.23 7.07 39.71
N ALA A 26 2.97 7.52 38.70
CA ALA A 26 2.40 8.04 37.45
C ALA A 26 1.80 6.93 36.58
N ILE A 27 2.42 5.74 36.56
CA ILE A 27 1.92 4.56 35.81
C ILE A 27 0.64 4.01 36.46
N ASN A 28 0.57 3.94 37.79
CA ASN A 28 -0.64 3.50 38.49
C ASN A 28 -1.82 4.49 38.39
N LYS A 29 -1.55 5.79 38.20
CA LYS A 29 -2.60 6.81 38.03
C LYS A 29 -3.16 6.85 36.61
N ARG A 30 -2.43 6.37 35.60
CA ARG A 30 -2.90 6.23 34.19
C ARG A 30 -3.59 4.91 33.88
N ALA A 31 -3.38 3.87 34.69
CA ALA A 31 -4.11 2.60 34.57
C ALA A 31 -5.51 2.60 35.23
N GLY A 32 -5.86 3.70 35.93
CA GLY A 32 -7.08 3.80 36.76
C GLY A 32 -8.27 4.52 36.14
N THR A 33 -8.20 4.99 34.90
CA THR A 33 -9.27 5.79 34.27
C THR A 33 -9.60 5.27 32.89
N PHE A 34 -10.31 4.15 32.82
CA PHE A 34 -11.29 3.82 31.77
C PHE A 34 -11.88 2.45 32.16
N LEU A 35 -12.99 2.44 32.88
CA LEU A 35 -13.95 1.32 32.98
C LEU A 35 -15.13 1.72 33.90
N THR A 36 -15.96 2.64 33.40
CA THR A 36 -17.37 2.78 33.78
C THR A 36 -18.09 2.76 32.44
N GLN A 37 -18.76 1.69 32.01
CA GLN A 37 -19.94 1.07 32.58
C GLN A 37 -20.08 -0.36 32.01
N ARG A 38 -20.95 -1.19 32.62
CA ARG A 38 -21.36 -2.54 32.18
C ARG A 38 -20.34 -3.69 32.33
N ALA A 39 -20.18 -4.17 33.56
CA ALA A 39 -19.95 -5.60 33.83
C ALA A 39 -20.25 -5.98 35.31
N ARG A 40 -21.39 -5.55 35.84
CA ARG A 40 -21.96 -6.16 37.05
C ARG A 40 -22.98 -7.20 36.61
N ARG A 41 -22.56 -8.46 36.49
CA ARG A 41 -23.37 -9.68 36.77
C ARG A 41 -22.64 -10.92 36.24
N THR A 42 -21.96 -11.63 37.14
CA THR A 42 -22.00 -13.10 37.34
C THR A 42 -20.75 -13.54 38.11
N ARG A 43 -20.91 -14.44 39.11
CA ARG A 43 -19.81 -14.98 39.93
C ARG A 43 -18.78 -15.80 39.13
N ARG A 44 -19.09 -16.17 37.88
CA ARG A 44 -18.24 -16.97 36.98
C ARG A 44 -17.06 -16.16 36.42
N GLY A 45 -17.27 -14.90 36.01
CA GLY A 45 -16.21 -14.04 35.47
C GLY A 45 -15.14 -13.62 36.50
N ARG A 46 -15.49 -13.55 37.79
CA ARG A 46 -14.50 -13.28 38.86
C ARG A 46 -13.50 -14.43 39.05
N ARG A 47 -13.90 -15.68 38.80
CA ARG A 47 -13.02 -16.85 38.93
C ARG A 47 -12.05 -16.96 37.76
N GLU A 48 -12.47 -16.61 36.55
CA GLU A 48 -11.60 -16.65 35.37
C GLU A 48 -10.52 -15.56 35.38
N ILE A 49 -10.83 -14.35 35.86
CA ILE A 49 -9.85 -13.27 36.00
C ILE A 49 -8.80 -13.60 37.08
N ILE A 50 -9.20 -14.26 38.18
CA ILE A 50 -8.27 -14.71 39.22
C ILE A 50 -7.41 -15.87 38.71
N ALA A 51 -7.99 -16.84 37.99
CA ALA A 51 -7.25 -17.94 37.37
C ALA A 51 -6.24 -17.46 36.32
N TRP A 52 -6.60 -16.45 35.52
CA TRP A 52 -5.73 -15.82 34.54
C TRP A 52 -4.56 -15.06 35.20
N ARG A 53 -4.84 -14.29 36.27
CA ARG A 53 -3.79 -13.63 37.08
C ARG A 53 -2.82 -14.62 37.73
N ILE A 54 -3.32 -15.74 38.26
CA ILE A 54 -2.47 -16.79 38.84
C ILE A 54 -1.60 -17.48 37.77
N ARG A 55 -2.13 -17.68 36.55
CA ARG A 55 -1.36 -18.22 35.41
C ARG A 55 -0.22 -17.30 34.99
N ILE A 56 -0.44 -15.99 34.95
CA ILE A 56 0.59 -15.00 34.62
C ILE A 56 1.65 -14.95 35.71
N ILE A 57 1.27 -14.92 36.98
CA ILE A 57 2.23 -14.91 38.10
C ILE A 57 3.04 -16.22 38.14
N ARG A 58 2.43 -17.37 37.83
CA ARG A 58 3.14 -18.65 37.70
C ARG A 58 4.11 -18.66 36.51
N ARG A 59 3.73 -18.14 35.34
CA ARG A 59 4.64 -18.00 34.19
C ARG A 59 5.79 -17.04 34.49
N PHE A 60 5.54 -15.94 35.20
CA PHE A 60 6.57 -14.98 35.59
C PHE A 60 7.54 -15.56 36.63
N ARG A 61 7.05 -16.40 37.56
CA ARG A 61 7.89 -17.18 38.49
C ARG A 61 8.68 -18.30 37.81
N GLN A 62 8.13 -18.95 36.80
CA GLN A 62 8.85 -19.96 36.00
C GLN A 62 9.97 -19.32 35.16
N TRP A 63 9.71 -18.14 34.60
CA TRP A 63 10.70 -17.38 33.82
C TRP A 63 11.85 -16.86 34.70
N THR A 64 11.54 -16.39 35.92
CA THR A 64 12.56 -15.94 36.89
C THR A 64 13.33 -17.07 37.59
N GLN A 65 12.85 -18.31 37.55
CA GLN A 65 13.57 -19.48 38.07
C GLN A 65 14.41 -20.23 37.01
N LEU A 66 14.24 -19.96 35.72
CA LEU A 66 15.01 -20.61 34.65
C LEU A 66 16.37 -19.94 34.34
N GLU A 67 16.66 -18.76 34.88
CA GLU A 67 17.95 -18.07 34.67
C GLU A 67 18.82 -17.90 35.93
N THR A 68 18.48 -18.53 37.07
CA THR A 68 19.25 -18.36 38.31
C THR A 68 19.70 -19.66 38.98
N GLY A 69 19.59 -20.81 38.30
CA GLY A 69 19.88 -22.13 38.86
C GLY A 69 21.28 -22.70 38.69
N GLY A 70 22.20 -22.06 37.94
CA GLY A 70 23.50 -22.66 37.60
C GLY A 70 24.76 -21.84 37.93
N VAL A 71 24.63 -20.54 38.19
CA VAL A 71 25.79 -19.63 38.25
C VAL A 71 26.15 -19.20 39.69
N ARG A 72 25.30 -19.53 40.68
CA ARG A 72 25.52 -19.15 42.08
C ARG A 72 26.37 -20.11 42.93
N SER A 73 26.73 -21.30 42.44
CA SER A 73 27.58 -22.24 43.22
C SER A 73 29.06 -22.29 42.79
N CYS A 74 29.44 -21.69 41.65
CA CYS A 74 30.86 -21.60 41.24
C CYS A 74 31.51 -20.24 41.52
N LEU A 75 30.75 -19.15 41.61
CA LEU A 75 31.31 -17.79 41.79
C LEU A 75 31.57 -17.38 43.25
N SER A 76 31.12 -18.15 44.23
CA SER A 76 31.43 -17.91 45.65
C SER A 76 32.76 -18.52 46.12
N ARG A 77 33.46 -19.29 45.27
CA ARG A 77 34.77 -19.89 45.59
C ARG A 77 35.98 -19.27 44.88
N LEU A 78 35.78 -18.29 44.00
CA LEU A 78 36.87 -17.63 43.24
C LEU A 78 37.14 -16.18 43.67
N LEU A 79 36.37 -15.61 44.61
CA LEU A 79 36.57 -14.25 45.11
C LEU A 79 37.32 -14.17 46.46
N PHE A 80 37.94 -15.27 46.90
CA PHE A 80 38.90 -15.28 48.00
C PHE A 80 40.27 -15.77 47.52
N LYS A 81 40.92 -14.98 46.67
CA LYS A 81 42.38 -14.83 46.56
C LYS A 81 42.66 -13.75 45.51
N GLY A 82 43.27 -12.66 45.95
CA GLY A 82 43.48 -11.45 45.16
C GLY A 82 44.36 -11.69 43.94
N ASN A 83 43.73 -11.75 42.77
CA ASN A 83 44.43 -11.61 41.50
C ASN A 83 43.61 -10.70 40.59
N ALA A 84 43.91 -9.40 40.65
CA ALA A 84 43.30 -8.35 39.82
C ALA A 84 43.44 -8.62 38.29
N MET A 85 44.39 -9.48 37.91
CA MET A 85 44.59 -9.90 36.52
C MET A 85 43.48 -10.83 36.02
N ALA A 86 42.94 -11.72 36.87
CA ALA A 86 41.86 -12.64 36.49
C ALA A 86 40.52 -11.91 36.28
N ALA A 87 40.25 -10.90 37.09
CA ALA A 87 39.06 -10.06 36.93
C ALA A 87 39.09 -9.28 35.61
N ARG A 88 40.26 -8.74 35.22
CA ARG A 88 40.42 -8.02 33.93
C ARG A 88 40.28 -8.93 32.72
N VAL A 89 40.78 -10.17 32.79
CA VAL A 89 40.64 -11.15 31.70
C VAL A 89 39.17 -11.59 31.54
N ILE A 90 38.43 -11.76 32.64
CA ILE A 90 36.99 -12.08 32.60
C ILE A 90 36.17 -10.91 32.03
N THR A 91 36.49 -9.66 32.37
CA THR A 91 35.80 -8.48 31.80
C THR A 91 36.09 -8.32 30.30
N ILE A 92 37.32 -8.57 29.86
CA ILE A 92 37.70 -8.52 28.43
C ILE A 92 37.04 -9.67 27.65
N LEU A 93 36.98 -10.89 28.20
CA LEU A 93 36.24 -12.01 27.61
C LEU A 93 34.74 -11.75 27.55
N PHE A 94 34.15 -11.09 28.56
CA PHE A 94 32.73 -10.72 28.53
C PHE A 94 32.45 -9.62 27.50
N MET A 95 33.33 -8.62 27.34
CA MET A 95 33.22 -7.63 26.27
C MET A 95 33.41 -8.26 24.87
N LEU A 96 34.33 -9.22 24.71
CA LEU A 96 34.53 -9.92 23.44
C LEU A 96 33.35 -10.83 23.09
N VAL A 97 32.68 -11.45 24.06
CA VAL A 97 31.44 -12.23 23.84
C VAL A 97 30.27 -11.31 23.48
N VAL A 98 30.17 -10.11 24.08
CA VAL A 98 29.17 -9.09 23.72
C VAL A 98 29.46 -8.48 22.34
N ILE A 99 30.73 -8.35 21.93
CA ILE A 99 31.10 -7.89 20.58
C ILE A 99 30.93 -9.03 19.53
N ALA A 100 31.12 -10.30 19.93
CA ALA A 100 30.92 -11.46 19.06
C ALA A 100 29.44 -11.88 18.91
N HIS A 101 28.57 -11.55 19.87
CA HIS A 101 27.12 -11.79 19.82
C HIS A 101 26.31 -10.49 19.60
N GLY A 102 26.98 -9.35 19.48
CA GLY A 102 26.39 -8.03 19.18
C GLY A 102 26.09 -7.80 17.70
N LYS A 103 26.24 -8.83 16.87
CA LYS A 103 25.58 -8.92 15.56
C LYS A 103 24.36 -9.83 15.66
N VAL A 104 23.47 -9.55 16.61
CA VAL A 104 22.05 -9.75 16.29
C VAL A 104 21.79 -8.69 15.24
N GLY A 105 21.87 -9.11 13.97
CA GLY A 105 21.34 -8.31 12.90
C GLY A 105 19.95 -7.89 13.35
N LEU A 106 19.76 -6.58 13.52
CA LEU A 106 18.52 -6.01 13.07
C LEU A 106 18.47 -6.44 11.62
N ALA A 107 17.83 -7.58 11.37
CA ALA A 107 17.22 -7.83 10.10
C ALA A 107 16.44 -6.55 9.86
N SER A 108 16.94 -5.74 8.94
CA SER A 108 16.10 -4.84 8.21
C SER A 108 15.04 -5.77 7.62
N GLU A 109 13.94 -5.97 8.34
CA GLU A 109 12.66 -6.00 7.67
C GLU A 109 12.65 -4.69 6.89
N ALA A 110 13.17 -4.75 5.66
CA ALA A 110 12.92 -3.74 4.67
C ALA A 110 11.40 -3.57 4.74
N ALA A 111 10.96 -2.45 5.30
CA ALA A 111 9.56 -2.17 5.51
C ALA A 111 8.93 -2.21 4.13
N ASP A 112 8.34 -3.34 3.78
CA ASP A 112 7.45 -3.41 2.64
C ASP A 112 6.39 -2.37 2.95
N ALA A 113 6.36 -1.29 2.14
CA ALA A 113 5.55 -0.13 2.42
C ALA A 113 4.13 -0.62 2.75
N ALA A 114 3.60 -0.22 3.92
CA ALA A 114 2.40 -0.85 4.46
C ALA A 114 1.28 -0.85 3.40
N ARG A 115 0.74 -2.04 3.09
CA ARG A 115 -0.24 -2.23 2.01
C ARG A 115 -1.39 -1.22 2.13
N PRO A 116 -1.81 -0.55 1.03
CA PRO A 116 -2.96 0.33 1.06
C PRO A 116 -4.21 -0.43 1.51
N ARG A 117 -5.03 0.21 2.34
CA ARG A 117 -6.35 -0.29 2.72
C ARG A 117 -7.35 0.24 1.72
N LEU A 118 -8.20 -0.61 1.15
CA LEU A 118 -9.16 -0.15 0.14
C LEU A 118 -10.54 -0.80 0.25
N ILE A 119 -11.54 -0.07 -0.22
CA ILE A 119 -12.92 -0.53 -0.41
C ILE A 119 -13.31 -0.25 -1.85
N VAL A 120 -13.80 -1.26 -2.54
CA VAL A 120 -14.41 -1.14 -3.86
C VAL A 120 -15.93 -1.10 -3.73
N GLU A 121 -16.56 -0.15 -4.41
CA GLU A 121 -17.98 -0.15 -4.71
C GLU A 121 -18.18 -0.26 -6.23
N THR A 122 -18.99 -1.23 -6.64
CA THR A 122 -19.19 -1.65 -8.03
C THR A 122 -20.66 -1.87 -8.30
N ASP A 123 -21.10 -1.52 -9.51
CA ASP A 123 -22.43 -1.80 -10.03
C ASP A 123 -22.47 -3.01 -10.96
N ALA A 124 -21.58 -4.00 -10.72
CA ALA A 124 -21.55 -5.32 -11.34
C ALA A 124 -22.96 -5.90 -11.57
N GLY A 125 -23.16 -6.53 -12.73
CA GLY A 125 -24.49 -6.73 -13.31
C GLY A 125 -24.94 -5.57 -14.21
N GLY A 126 -24.20 -4.46 -14.24
CA GLY A 126 -24.37 -3.34 -15.17
C GLY A 126 -23.77 -3.66 -16.52
N ASP A 127 -22.93 -2.76 -17.03
CA ASP A 127 -22.06 -3.14 -18.14
C ASP A 127 -21.10 -4.26 -17.66
N PRO A 128 -20.81 -5.31 -18.46
CA PRO A 128 -19.95 -6.40 -18.01
C PRO A 128 -18.48 -6.00 -17.73
N ASP A 129 -18.07 -4.75 -17.88
CA ASP A 129 -16.71 -4.31 -17.58
C ASP A 129 -16.36 -4.24 -16.08
N ASP A 130 -17.34 -4.11 -15.19
CA ASP A 130 -17.13 -4.33 -13.75
C ASP A 130 -16.64 -5.76 -13.48
N GLU A 131 -17.22 -6.75 -14.15
CA GLU A 131 -16.86 -8.17 -14.03
C GLU A 131 -15.47 -8.44 -14.59
N GLN A 132 -15.10 -7.79 -15.69
CA GLN A 132 -13.73 -7.80 -16.22
C GLN A 132 -12.74 -7.20 -15.21
N SER A 133 -13.08 -6.05 -14.65
CA SER A 133 -12.26 -5.34 -13.66
C SER A 133 -12.14 -6.13 -12.35
N LEU A 134 -13.16 -6.90 -11.94
CA LEU A 134 -13.11 -7.80 -10.78
C LEU A 134 -12.10 -8.93 -10.97
N VAL A 135 -12.05 -9.55 -12.16
CA VAL A 135 -11.05 -10.60 -12.45
C VAL A 135 -9.63 -10.04 -12.27
N ARG A 136 -9.33 -8.89 -12.89
CA ARG A 136 -8.02 -8.24 -12.72
C ARG A 136 -7.80 -7.83 -11.25
N PHE A 137 -8.76 -7.18 -10.60
CA PHE A 137 -8.63 -6.78 -9.19
C PHE A 137 -8.27 -7.95 -8.26
N LEU A 138 -8.94 -9.10 -8.42
CA LEU A 138 -8.77 -10.26 -7.54
C LEU A 138 -7.38 -10.90 -7.68
N VAL A 139 -6.81 -10.95 -8.89
CA VAL A 139 -5.42 -11.46 -9.07
C VAL A 139 -4.33 -10.47 -8.64
N TYR A 140 -4.72 -9.28 -8.19
CA TYR A 140 -3.84 -8.30 -7.51
C TYR A 140 -4.14 -8.14 -6.03
N ALA A 141 -5.07 -8.93 -5.46
CA ALA A 141 -5.52 -8.75 -4.07
C ALA A 141 -4.41 -8.92 -3.02
N ASN A 142 -3.25 -9.51 -3.39
CA ASN A 142 -2.06 -9.57 -2.53
C ASN A 142 -1.44 -8.18 -2.24
N GLU A 143 -1.64 -7.18 -3.11
CA GLU A 143 -1.04 -5.85 -3.01
C GLU A 143 -1.75 -4.94 -1.99
N TRP A 144 -2.94 -5.32 -1.52
CA TRP A 144 -3.79 -4.46 -0.67
C TRP A 144 -4.33 -5.19 0.55
N ASP A 145 -4.69 -4.40 1.57
CA ASP A 145 -5.65 -4.84 2.57
C ASP A 145 -7.06 -4.51 2.04
N VAL A 146 -7.71 -5.49 1.42
CA VAL A 146 -9.09 -5.34 0.93
C VAL A 146 -10.03 -5.28 2.13
N GLU A 147 -10.57 -4.11 2.42
CA GLU A 147 -11.51 -3.86 3.53
C GLU A 147 -12.97 -4.07 3.10
N GLY A 148 -13.28 -4.01 1.80
CA GLY A 148 -14.65 -4.17 1.30
C GLY A 148 -14.76 -4.34 -0.22
N ILE A 149 -15.73 -5.14 -0.63
CA ILE A 149 -16.25 -5.19 -2.01
C ILE A 149 -17.77 -5.05 -1.93
N ILE A 150 -18.30 -3.91 -2.37
CA ILE A 150 -19.68 -3.50 -2.19
C ILE A 150 -20.39 -3.52 -3.54
N ALA A 151 -21.38 -4.40 -3.70
CA ALA A 151 -22.17 -4.50 -4.93
C ALA A 151 -23.48 -3.72 -4.81
N ASN A 152 -23.64 -2.61 -5.52
CA ASN A 152 -24.79 -1.70 -5.36
C ASN A 152 -25.90 -1.89 -6.42
N ARG A 153 -25.75 -2.80 -7.39
CA ARG A 153 -26.80 -3.10 -8.37
C ARG A 153 -27.68 -4.28 -7.94
N ARG A 154 -28.97 -4.05 -7.76
CA ARG A 154 -29.94 -5.08 -7.33
C ARG A 154 -30.35 -6.03 -8.44
N LYS A 155 -30.50 -5.52 -9.65
CA LYS A 155 -30.92 -6.28 -10.82
C LYS A 155 -29.95 -6.02 -11.96
N ALA A 156 -29.37 -7.08 -12.48
CA ALA A 156 -28.52 -7.01 -13.65
C ALA A 156 -29.31 -6.49 -14.87
N ARG A 157 -28.65 -5.74 -15.75
CA ARG A 157 -29.29 -5.19 -16.95
C ARG A 157 -29.65 -6.29 -17.93
N ASP A 158 -30.91 -6.35 -18.33
CA ASP A 158 -31.41 -7.35 -19.26
C ASP A 158 -30.90 -7.06 -20.68
N GLY A 159 -30.40 -8.10 -21.37
CA GLY A 159 -29.87 -8.00 -22.74
C GLY A 159 -28.42 -7.49 -22.85
N GLU A 160 -28.00 -6.56 -21.99
CA GLU A 160 -26.63 -6.04 -21.96
C GLU A 160 -25.70 -6.93 -21.11
N ASN A 161 -26.08 -7.19 -19.86
CA ASN A 161 -25.35 -8.12 -19.00
C ASN A 161 -25.84 -9.54 -19.21
N LEU A 162 -24.96 -10.46 -19.61
CA LEU A 162 -25.31 -11.85 -19.92
C LEU A 162 -25.02 -12.83 -18.77
N SER A 163 -24.71 -12.33 -17.58
CA SER A 163 -24.53 -13.18 -16.40
C SER A 163 -25.78 -14.00 -16.10
N LYS A 164 -25.58 -15.27 -15.72
CA LYS A 164 -26.66 -16.16 -15.26
C LYS A 164 -27.19 -15.74 -13.88
N ILE A 165 -26.34 -15.08 -13.08
CA ILE A 165 -26.74 -14.49 -11.80
C ILE A 165 -27.26 -13.09 -12.10
N ARG A 166 -28.46 -12.77 -11.62
CA ARG A 166 -29.21 -11.58 -12.07
C ARG A 166 -29.23 -10.44 -11.06
N ASP A 167 -28.38 -10.50 -10.04
CA ASP A 167 -28.14 -9.44 -9.09
C ASP A 167 -26.63 -9.24 -8.89
N GLY A 168 -26.21 -7.98 -8.67
CA GLY A 168 -24.78 -7.65 -8.59
C GLY A 168 -24.07 -8.30 -7.40
N PHE A 169 -24.74 -8.43 -6.27
CA PHE A 169 -24.13 -9.05 -5.09
C PHE A 169 -23.81 -10.53 -5.32
N GLY A 170 -24.72 -11.28 -5.94
CA GLY A 170 -24.50 -12.64 -6.35
C GLY A 170 -23.38 -12.78 -7.38
N ILE A 171 -23.31 -11.86 -8.36
CA ILE A 171 -22.23 -11.83 -9.37
C ILE A 171 -20.87 -11.66 -8.69
N VAL A 172 -20.71 -10.65 -7.82
CA VAL A 172 -19.45 -10.40 -7.10
C VAL A 172 -19.07 -11.60 -6.23
N ARG A 173 -20.04 -12.22 -5.54
CA ARG A 173 -19.79 -13.43 -4.74
C ARG A 173 -19.29 -14.59 -5.59
N ALA A 174 -19.86 -14.81 -6.77
CA ALA A 174 -19.40 -15.86 -7.68
C ALA A 174 -17.96 -15.62 -8.17
N MET A 175 -17.58 -14.37 -8.42
CA MET A 175 -16.19 -14.00 -8.74
C MET A 175 -15.23 -14.28 -7.59
N VAL A 176 -15.60 -13.91 -6.35
CA VAL A 176 -14.81 -14.21 -5.15
C VAL A 176 -14.69 -15.72 -4.91
N ASP A 177 -15.74 -16.47 -5.23
CA ASP A 177 -15.73 -17.93 -5.15
C ASP A 177 -14.77 -18.55 -6.16
N ALA A 178 -14.81 -18.10 -7.41
CA ALA A 178 -13.89 -18.54 -8.46
C ALA A 178 -12.43 -18.18 -8.13
N TYR A 179 -12.17 -16.98 -7.60
CA TYR A 179 -10.86 -16.62 -7.05
C TYR A 179 -10.42 -17.58 -5.94
N GLY A 180 -11.36 -17.97 -5.06
CA GLY A 180 -11.10 -18.91 -3.98
C GLY A 180 -10.63 -20.29 -4.45
N GLU A 181 -11.04 -20.72 -5.64
CA GLU A 181 -10.56 -21.94 -6.28
C GLU A 181 -9.14 -21.81 -6.83
N CYS A 182 -8.73 -20.60 -7.24
CA CYS A 182 -7.35 -20.29 -7.64
C CYS A 182 -6.41 -20.11 -6.43
N HIS A 183 -6.94 -19.83 -5.24
CA HIS A 183 -6.17 -19.39 -4.06
C HIS A 183 -5.00 -20.31 -3.72
N ALA A 184 -5.20 -21.63 -3.80
CA ALA A 184 -4.16 -22.61 -3.48
C ALA A 184 -2.92 -22.48 -4.36
N ARG A 185 -3.09 -22.12 -5.66
CA ARG A 185 -1.97 -21.83 -6.57
C ARG A 185 -1.41 -20.44 -6.29
N LEU A 186 -2.27 -19.43 -6.18
CA LEU A 186 -1.86 -18.04 -5.95
C LEU A 186 -0.94 -17.87 -4.73
N VAL A 187 -1.19 -18.56 -3.62
CA VAL A 187 -0.34 -18.47 -2.42
C VAL A 187 1.01 -19.17 -2.54
N GLU A 188 1.20 -20.04 -3.53
CA GLU A 188 2.54 -20.57 -3.87
C GLU A 188 3.42 -19.48 -4.49
N HIS A 189 2.82 -18.53 -5.22
CA HIS A 189 3.49 -17.39 -5.85
C HIS A 189 3.69 -16.22 -4.88
N ASP A 190 2.67 -15.90 -4.08
CA ASP A 190 2.76 -14.88 -3.04
C ASP A 190 1.86 -15.20 -1.84
N PRO A 191 2.41 -15.45 -0.64
CA PRO A 191 1.62 -15.82 0.54
C PRO A 191 0.69 -14.70 1.03
N ARG A 192 0.79 -13.48 0.49
CA ARG A 192 -0.02 -12.32 0.87
C ARG A 192 -1.42 -12.32 0.26
N PHE A 193 -1.73 -13.22 -0.69
CA PHE A 193 -3.06 -13.36 -1.27
C PHE A 193 -4.12 -13.69 -0.20
N PRO A 194 -5.19 -12.89 -0.06
CA PRO A 194 -6.21 -13.14 0.95
C PRO A 194 -7.01 -14.41 0.65
N THR A 195 -7.42 -15.12 1.69
CA THR A 195 -8.29 -16.31 1.57
C THR A 195 -9.67 -15.94 1.02
N ARG A 196 -10.36 -16.90 0.41
CA ARG A 196 -11.78 -16.78 -0.01
C ARG A 196 -12.66 -16.26 1.13
N GLU A 197 -12.55 -16.84 2.33
CA GLU A 197 -13.39 -16.52 3.49
C GLU A 197 -13.18 -15.07 3.93
N TYR A 198 -11.93 -14.59 3.90
CA TYR A 198 -11.60 -13.20 4.21
C TYR A 198 -12.30 -12.22 3.26
N LEU A 199 -12.28 -12.49 1.96
CA LEU A 199 -12.92 -11.65 0.94
C LEU A 199 -14.45 -11.74 1.01
N GLN A 200 -15.01 -12.95 1.17
CA GLN A 200 -16.45 -13.15 1.32
C GLN A 200 -17.02 -12.39 2.53
N GLN A 201 -16.33 -12.41 3.67
CA GLN A 201 -16.74 -11.64 4.86
C GLN A 201 -16.79 -10.14 4.64
N ARG A 202 -16.08 -9.64 3.63
CA ARG A 202 -16.00 -8.21 3.25
C ARG A 202 -16.76 -7.90 1.97
N THR A 203 -17.42 -8.90 1.39
CA THR A 203 -18.25 -8.74 0.22
C THR A 203 -19.69 -8.56 0.69
N VAL A 204 -20.28 -7.39 0.44
CA VAL A 204 -21.63 -7.05 0.94
C VAL A 204 -22.46 -6.36 -0.15
N SER A 205 -23.78 -6.38 0.02
CA SER A 205 -24.68 -5.57 -0.81
C SER A 205 -24.57 -4.08 -0.42
N GLY A 206 -24.49 -3.21 -1.43
CA GLY A 206 -24.58 -1.74 -1.30
C GLY A 206 -26.01 -1.20 -1.30
N TYR A 207 -26.99 -2.09 -1.18
CA TYR A 207 -28.42 -1.84 -1.31
C TYR A 207 -28.97 -0.83 -0.28
N GLU A 208 -29.88 0.06 -0.68
CA GLU A 208 -30.48 1.12 0.14
C GLU A 208 -31.33 0.62 1.32
N ASP A 209 -32.07 -0.48 1.13
CA ASP A 209 -32.81 -1.20 2.18
C ASP A 209 -31.91 -2.02 3.12
N SER A 210 -30.59 -1.93 2.96
CA SER A 210 -29.58 -2.62 3.76
C SER A 210 -28.54 -1.63 4.30
N ASP A 211 -28.16 -1.88 5.55
CA ASP A 211 -27.06 -1.16 6.20
C ASP A 211 -25.69 -1.79 5.93
N ALA A 212 -25.62 -2.90 5.18
CA ALA A 212 -24.38 -3.68 5.07
C ALA A 212 -23.21 -2.88 4.49
N GLY A 213 -23.41 -2.19 3.36
CA GLY A 213 -22.39 -1.35 2.74
C GLY A 213 -21.98 -0.16 3.60
N THR A 214 -22.95 0.58 4.16
CA THR A 214 -22.66 1.75 5.01
C THR A 214 -21.93 1.36 6.29
N LYS A 215 -22.37 0.27 6.93
CA LYS A 215 -21.74 -0.29 8.13
C LYS A 215 -20.30 -0.73 7.86
N LEU A 216 -20.07 -1.46 6.76
CA LEU A 216 -18.72 -1.90 6.39
C LEU A 216 -17.76 -0.71 6.22
N ILE A 217 -18.19 0.34 5.51
CA ILE A 217 -17.39 1.55 5.31
C ILE A 217 -17.10 2.22 6.65
N ILE A 218 -18.13 2.41 7.48
CA ILE A 218 -17.98 3.10 8.76
C ILE A 218 -17.01 2.33 9.68
N GLU A 219 -17.17 1.01 9.80
CA GLU A 219 -16.31 0.17 10.63
C GLU A 219 -14.86 0.17 10.14
N ALA A 220 -14.63 0.09 8.82
CA ALA A 220 -13.30 0.16 8.24
C ALA A 220 -12.62 1.51 8.51
N VAL A 221 -13.33 2.62 8.35
CA VAL A 221 -12.79 3.97 8.58
C VAL A 221 -12.58 4.27 10.07
N ASP A 222 -13.44 3.76 10.93
CA ASP A 222 -13.36 3.96 12.38
C ASP A 222 -12.31 3.07 13.06
N ARG A 223 -11.86 2.00 12.40
CA ARG A 223 -10.80 1.12 12.92
C ARG A 223 -9.61 1.94 13.40
N ASP A 224 -9.03 1.52 14.53
CA ASP A 224 -7.80 2.08 15.08
C ASP A 224 -6.58 1.61 14.26
N ASP A 225 -6.57 2.02 12.99
CA ASP A 225 -5.48 1.85 12.06
C ASP A 225 -5.13 3.25 11.53
N PRO A 226 -3.88 3.71 11.67
CA PRO A 226 -3.48 5.05 11.27
C PRO A 226 -3.48 5.23 9.75
N ARG A 227 -3.48 4.14 8.97
CA ARG A 227 -3.53 4.21 7.51
C ARG A 227 -4.93 4.63 7.05
N PRO A 228 -5.02 5.55 6.08
CA PRO A 228 -6.30 5.92 5.51
C PRO A 228 -6.93 4.76 4.72
N VAL A 229 -8.22 4.88 4.43
CA VAL A 229 -8.94 3.96 3.54
C VAL A 229 -9.13 4.62 2.18
N TRP A 230 -8.70 3.93 1.13
CA TRP A 230 -9.00 4.28 -0.25
C TRP A 230 -10.40 3.78 -0.60
N PHE A 231 -11.26 4.67 -1.09
CA PHE A 231 -12.56 4.29 -1.61
C PHE A 231 -12.56 4.44 -3.12
N LEU A 232 -12.98 3.37 -3.79
CA LEU A 232 -13.09 3.27 -5.23
C LEU A 232 -14.57 3.10 -5.56
N ASN A 233 -15.11 3.97 -6.41
CA ASN A 233 -16.45 3.82 -6.97
C ASN A 233 -16.26 3.60 -8.48
N TRP A 234 -16.57 2.38 -8.90
CA TRP A 234 -16.47 1.90 -10.28
C TRP A 234 -17.69 2.38 -11.07
N GLY A 235 -18.86 2.23 -10.45
CA GLY A 235 -20.04 2.93 -10.91
C GLY A 235 -21.15 3.02 -9.87
N THR A 236 -21.98 4.03 -10.10
CA THR A 236 -23.28 4.20 -9.48
C THR A 236 -24.10 4.98 -10.49
N ASP A 237 -24.74 4.26 -11.40
CA ASP A 237 -25.51 4.85 -12.48
C ASP A 237 -26.99 4.45 -12.44
N ASN A 238 -27.69 4.70 -13.55
CA ASN A 238 -29.09 4.33 -13.67
C ASN A 238 -29.32 2.82 -13.46
N GLY A 239 -30.14 2.50 -12.46
CA GLY A 239 -30.46 1.13 -12.05
C GLY A 239 -29.56 0.54 -10.96
N SER A 240 -28.59 1.30 -10.45
CA SER A 240 -27.89 1.01 -9.20
C SER A 240 -28.46 1.84 -8.04
N ASP A 241 -28.29 1.35 -6.82
CA ASP A 241 -28.65 2.08 -5.60
C ASP A 241 -27.62 3.17 -5.29
N SER A 242 -28.02 4.23 -4.55
CA SER A 242 -27.12 5.33 -4.21
C SER A 242 -25.85 4.86 -3.51
N SER A 243 -24.71 5.48 -3.84
CA SER A 243 -23.40 5.15 -3.31
C SER A 243 -23.43 4.95 -1.78
N SER A 244 -22.91 3.82 -1.33
CA SER A 244 -22.81 3.47 0.08
C SER A 244 -21.90 4.43 0.82
N LEU A 245 -20.87 5.00 0.18
CA LEU A 245 -20.05 6.03 0.80
C LEU A 245 -20.84 7.32 1.01
N LYS A 246 -21.66 7.74 0.04
CA LYS A 246 -22.57 8.89 0.23
C LYS A 246 -23.47 8.65 1.43
N ARG A 247 -24.16 7.50 1.47
CA ARG A 247 -25.07 7.15 2.57
C ARG A 247 -24.35 7.04 3.93
N ALA A 248 -23.12 6.53 3.96
CA ALA A 248 -22.29 6.47 5.16
C ALA A 248 -21.92 7.88 5.66
N LEU A 249 -21.59 8.80 4.76
CA LEU A 249 -21.28 10.20 5.10
C LEU A 249 -22.52 10.94 5.62
N ASP A 250 -23.69 10.74 5.01
CA ASP A 250 -24.97 11.28 5.49
C ASP A 250 -25.23 10.81 6.93
N ARG A 251 -25.09 9.50 7.18
CA ARG A 251 -25.28 8.89 8.50
C ARG A 251 -24.30 9.44 9.53
N VAL A 252 -23.01 9.47 9.22
CA VAL A 252 -21.97 9.98 10.12
C VAL A 252 -22.22 11.46 10.46
N LEU A 253 -22.62 12.27 9.48
CA LEU A 253 -22.95 13.68 9.72
C LEU A 253 -24.15 13.83 10.66
N ALA A 254 -25.21 13.05 10.43
CA ALA A 254 -26.41 13.08 11.26
C ALA A 254 -26.16 12.59 12.70
N GLU A 255 -25.38 11.52 12.87
CA GLU A 255 -25.17 10.87 14.17
C GLU A 255 -24.04 11.52 14.99
N ARG A 256 -22.99 12.03 14.34
CA ARG A 256 -21.75 12.50 15.01
C ARG A 256 -21.51 14.00 14.89
N GLY A 257 -22.39 14.71 14.18
CA GLY A 257 -22.24 16.13 13.91
C GLY A 257 -21.02 16.46 13.04
N GLN A 258 -20.77 17.76 12.87
CA GLN A 258 -19.78 18.27 11.93
C GLN A 258 -18.34 17.88 12.29
N GLU A 259 -17.98 17.81 13.57
CA GLU A 259 -16.64 17.42 14.02
C GLU A 259 -16.39 15.93 13.76
N GLY A 260 -17.34 15.06 14.11
CA GLY A 260 -17.24 13.63 13.85
C GLY A 260 -17.20 13.32 12.35
N TYR A 261 -18.00 14.03 11.56
CA TYR A 261 -17.94 13.98 10.10
C TYR A 261 -16.57 14.40 9.54
N ALA A 262 -16.00 15.50 10.04
CA ALA A 262 -14.69 15.95 9.59
C ALA A 262 -13.60 14.93 9.93
N ALA A 263 -13.62 14.35 11.13
CA ALA A 263 -12.69 13.31 11.55
C ALA A 263 -12.80 12.06 10.67
N PHE A 264 -14.03 11.62 10.38
CA PHE A 264 -14.31 10.50 9.48
C PHE A 264 -13.83 10.75 8.05
N LYS A 265 -14.27 11.87 7.45
CA LYS A 265 -13.94 12.24 6.07
C LYS A 265 -12.43 12.38 5.84
N ASN A 266 -11.69 12.90 6.83
CA ASN A 266 -10.24 13.07 6.74
C ASN A 266 -9.43 11.76 6.71
N LYS A 267 -10.04 10.62 7.07
CA LYS A 267 -9.41 9.29 6.96
C LYS A 267 -9.59 8.64 5.58
N LEU A 268 -10.34 9.26 4.68
CA LEU A 268 -10.58 8.73 3.33
C LEU A 268 -9.60 9.32 2.31
N ARG A 269 -9.31 8.53 1.27
CA ARG A 269 -8.76 8.97 -0.02
C ARG A 269 -9.61 8.36 -1.13
N LEU A 270 -9.69 9.01 -2.27
CA LEU A 270 -10.58 8.60 -3.34
C LEU A 270 -9.80 8.33 -4.64
N SER A 271 -10.14 7.24 -5.31
CA SER A 271 -9.75 6.94 -6.70
C SER A 271 -11.01 6.48 -7.43
N SER A 272 -11.81 7.42 -7.92
CA SER A 272 -13.22 7.12 -8.22
C SER A 272 -13.90 8.15 -9.13
N TYR A 273 -15.07 7.79 -9.65
CA TYR A 273 -16.07 8.75 -10.14
C TYR A 273 -16.67 9.57 -8.98
N ASP A 274 -17.28 10.71 -9.29
CA ASP A 274 -17.99 11.54 -8.29
C ASP A 274 -19.43 11.10 -8.10
N MET A 275 -19.70 10.29 -7.07
CA MET A 275 -21.04 9.82 -6.71
C MET A 275 -21.42 10.18 -5.27
N PHE A 276 -20.84 11.25 -4.74
CA PHE A 276 -20.94 11.62 -3.32
C PHE A 276 -21.85 12.83 -3.05
N GLY A 277 -22.49 13.39 -4.08
CA GLY A 277 -23.40 14.53 -3.97
C GLY A 277 -22.76 15.74 -3.27
N ASP A 278 -23.49 16.37 -2.36
CA ASP A 278 -23.02 17.54 -1.61
C ASP A 278 -21.75 17.27 -0.78
N HIS A 279 -21.39 16.00 -0.51
CA HIS A 279 -20.17 15.70 0.22
C HIS A 279 -18.90 16.07 -0.55
N THR A 280 -18.95 16.15 -1.89
CA THR A 280 -17.78 16.55 -2.69
C THR A 280 -17.39 18.01 -2.47
N SER A 281 -18.38 18.89 -2.25
CA SER A 281 -18.19 20.31 -2.00
C SER A 281 -18.19 20.67 -0.50
N ARG A 282 -18.86 19.88 0.35
CA ARG A 282 -18.97 20.09 1.81
C ARG A 282 -17.61 19.94 2.51
N LYS A 283 -17.30 20.89 3.39
CA LYS A 283 -16.05 20.89 4.18
C LYS A 283 -16.03 19.81 5.27
N PRO A 284 -14.85 19.24 5.60
CA PRO A 284 -13.55 19.51 4.98
C PRO A 284 -13.48 18.97 3.54
N ASP A 285 -12.61 19.51 2.69
CA ASP A 285 -12.35 18.91 1.37
C ASP A 285 -11.78 17.49 1.53
N TRP A 286 -11.90 16.65 0.49
CA TRP A 286 -11.18 15.38 0.48
C TRP A 286 -9.68 15.62 0.64
N LYS A 287 -8.99 14.79 1.43
CA LYS A 287 -7.54 14.92 1.60
C LYS A 287 -6.77 14.65 0.32
N LEU A 288 -7.31 13.76 -0.51
CA LEU A 288 -6.83 13.48 -1.85
C LEU A 288 -7.96 12.79 -2.62
N TRP A 289 -8.22 13.25 -3.86
CA TRP A 289 -9.14 12.60 -4.77
C TRP A 289 -8.57 12.56 -6.18
N VAL A 290 -8.45 11.36 -6.73
CA VAL A 290 -8.12 11.14 -8.14
C VAL A 290 -9.39 10.74 -8.87
N HIS A 291 -9.88 11.64 -9.71
CA HIS A 291 -11.01 11.36 -10.60
C HIS A 291 -10.50 10.67 -11.86
N THR A 292 -10.35 9.35 -11.80
CA THR A 292 -9.67 8.56 -12.84
C THR A 292 -10.41 8.50 -14.19
N PHE A 293 -11.71 8.80 -14.23
CA PHE A 293 -12.51 8.76 -15.47
C PHE A 293 -12.49 10.05 -16.30
N GLN A 294 -12.26 11.19 -15.65
CA GLN A 294 -12.48 12.53 -16.20
C GLN A 294 -11.13 13.27 -16.40
N PRO A 295 -11.12 14.39 -17.14
CA PRO A 295 -12.21 14.89 -17.97
C PRO A 295 -12.32 14.11 -19.28
N GLU A 296 -13.48 14.26 -19.92
CA GLU A 296 -13.63 13.95 -21.32
C GLU A 296 -12.76 14.89 -22.16
N ILE A 297 -11.90 14.33 -23.01
CA ILE A 297 -11.11 15.05 -24.01
C ILE A 297 -11.34 14.35 -25.34
N ASP A 298 -11.60 15.13 -26.40
CA ASP A 298 -11.96 14.63 -27.73
C ASP A 298 -13.11 13.62 -27.72
N ARG A 299 -14.14 13.92 -26.92
CA ARG A 299 -15.33 13.07 -26.75
C ARG A 299 -15.03 11.67 -26.18
N ARG A 300 -13.86 11.51 -25.53
CA ARG A 300 -13.43 10.27 -24.89
C ARG A 300 -13.05 10.54 -23.43
N ARG A 301 -13.81 9.96 -22.51
CA ARG A 301 -13.37 9.73 -21.11
C ARG A 301 -12.12 8.85 -21.04
N TRP A 302 -11.42 8.88 -19.91
CA TRP A 302 -10.11 8.22 -19.78
C TRP A 302 -10.16 6.70 -19.99
N TYR A 303 -11.18 6.00 -19.45
CA TYR A 303 -11.30 4.55 -19.62
C TYR A 303 -11.40 4.10 -21.08
N HIS A 304 -12.03 4.90 -21.97
CA HIS A 304 -12.04 4.60 -23.41
C HIS A 304 -10.63 4.55 -24.00
N ARG A 305 -9.73 5.42 -23.53
CA ARG A 305 -8.33 5.43 -23.95
C ARG A 305 -7.55 4.33 -23.25
N PHE A 306 -7.84 4.09 -21.97
CA PHE A 306 -7.24 3.01 -21.19
C PHE A 306 -7.42 1.65 -21.88
N SER A 307 -8.66 1.27 -22.19
CA SER A 307 -8.99 0.06 -22.96
C SER A 307 -8.26 0.02 -24.30
N ALA A 308 -8.38 1.08 -25.12
CA ALA A 308 -7.78 1.10 -26.46
C ALA A 308 -6.24 0.99 -26.46
N ILE A 309 -5.57 1.51 -25.44
CA ILE A 309 -4.11 1.43 -25.31
C ILE A 309 -3.66 0.06 -24.83
N THR A 310 -4.41 -0.54 -23.92
CA THR A 310 -3.95 -1.71 -23.15
C THR A 310 -4.41 -3.02 -23.76
N ALA A 311 -5.49 -3.05 -24.55
CA ALA A 311 -6.11 -4.29 -25.02
C ALA A 311 -5.23 -5.19 -25.91
N THR A 312 -4.18 -4.62 -26.53
CA THR A 312 -3.25 -5.36 -27.39
C THR A 312 -1.78 -5.05 -27.10
N ALA A 313 -1.51 -4.32 -26.01
CA ALA A 313 -0.16 -3.87 -25.68
C ALA A 313 0.77 -5.06 -25.42
N GLY A 314 1.98 -5.02 -25.98
CA GLY A 314 2.94 -6.12 -25.85
C GLY A 314 2.43 -7.45 -26.45
N GLY A 315 1.50 -7.41 -27.42
CA GLY A 315 0.91 -8.60 -28.03
C GLY A 315 -0.14 -9.30 -27.18
N PHE A 316 -0.70 -8.61 -26.17
CA PHE A 316 -1.77 -9.13 -25.32
C PHE A 316 -2.98 -9.58 -26.13
N ASP A 317 -3.57 -10.70 -25.72
CA ASP A 317 -4.80 -11.25 -26.27
C ASP A 317 -5.66 -11.83 -25.15
N ILE A 318 -6.85 -11.26 -24.94
CA ILE A 318 -7.70 -11.60 -23.79
C ILE A 318 -8.13 -13.08 -23.77
N GLU A 319 -8.28 -13.72 -24.92
CA GLU A 319 -8.68 -15.13 -24.99
C GLU A 319 -7.52 -16.04 -24.56
N ARG A 320 -6.32 -15.81 -25.10
CA ARG A 320 -5.12 -16.57 -24.78
C ARG A 320 -4.63 -16.31 -23.36
N ASP A 321 -4.62 -15.05 -22.93
CA ASP A 321 -3.86 -14.59 -21.77
C ASP A 321 -4.66 -14.54 -20.46
N VAL A 322 -5.99 -14.67 -20.53
CA VAL A 322 -6.87 -14.53 -19.36
C VAL A 322 -7.97 -15.57 -19.32
N ARG A 323 -8.55 -15.94 -20.46
CA ARG A 323 -9.75 -16.78 -20.47
C ARG A 323 -9.46 -18.27 -20.60
N ARG A 324 -8.76 -18.67 -21.67
CA ARG A 324 -8.55 -20.08 -22.01
C ARG A 324 -7.48 -20.67 -21.12
N ASP A 325 -7.80 -21.75 -20.41
CA ASP A 325 -6.86 -22.49 -19.57
C ASP A 325 -6.29 -21.74 -18.34
N HIS A 326 -6.86 -20.58 -17.98
CA HIS A 326 -6.45 -19.77 -16.82
C HIS A 326 -7.42 -19.88 -15.62
N GLY A 327 -8.06 -21.04 -15.49
CA GLY A 327 -8.85 -21.40 -14.32
C GLY A 327 -10.25 -20.77 -14.24
N PRO A 328 -10.97 -21.04 -13.13
CA PRO A 328 -12.37 -20.66 -12.97
C PRO A 328 -12.58 -19.14 -12.96
N LEU A 329 -11.63 -18.37 -12.41
CA LEU A 329 -11.72 -16.92 -12.40
C LEU A 329 -11.60 -16.35 -13.83
N GLY A 330 -10.63 -16.83 -14.62
CA GLY A 330 -10.46 -16.44 -16.01
C GLY A 330 -11.67 -16.75 -16.89
N ALA A 331 -12.30 -17.90 -16.66
CA ALA A 331 -13.52 -18.30 -17.36
C ALA A 331 -14.73 -17.37 -17.12
N LEU A 332 -14.74 -16.64 -15.99
CA LEU A 332 -15.79 -15.67 -15.67
C LEU A 332 -15.55 -14.28 -16.25
N TYR A 333 -14.37 -13.98 -16.79
CA TYR A 333 -14.12 -12.72 -17.49
C TYR A 333 -15.06 -12.62 -18.70
N PRO A 334 -16.03 -11.68 -18.78
CA PRO A 334 -16.93 -11.60 -19.94
C PRO A 334 -16.27 -10.88 -21.11
N THR A 335 -16.68 -11.17 -22.36
CA THR A 335 -16.19 -10.46 -23.57
C THR A 335 -17.32 -9.78 -24.35
N ASN A 336 -18.56 -9.83 -23.83
CA ASN A 336 -19.77 -9.23 -24.41
C ASN A 336 -19.97 -7.76 -24.02
N THR A 337 -18.87 -7.00 -23.97
CA THR A 337 -18.85 -5.55 -23.82
C THR A 337 -18.74 -4.89 -25.21
N THR A 338 -18.74 -3.54 -25.30
CA THR A 338 -18.53 -2.83 -26.58
C THR A 338 -17.20 -3.19 -27.27
N HIS A 339 -16.19 -3.56 -26.49
CA HIS A 339 -14.91 -4.13 -26.93
C HIS A 339 -14.56 -5.32 -26.02
N PRO A 340 -13.91 -6.40 -26.50
CA PRO A 340 -13.68 -7.61 -25.70
C PRO A 340 -12.96 -7.40 -24.35
N GLN A 341 -12.09 -6.40 -24.28
CA GLN A 341 -11.47 -5.93 -23.05
C GLN A 341 -11.78 -4.45 -22.86
N LYS A 342 -12.83 -4.18 -22.10
CA LYS A 342 -13.27 -2.82 -21.77
C LYS A 342 -12.66 -2.35 -20.46
N GLU A 343 -12.73 -3.16 -19.40
CA GLU A 343 -12.13 -2.90 -18.08
C GLU A 343 -12.28 -1.44 -17.63
N GLY A 344 -13.51 -0.91 -17.74
CA GLY A 344 -13.81 0.51 -17.63
C GLY A 344 -13.45 1.12 -16.28
N ASP A 345 -13.22 0.30 -15.26
CA ASP A 345 -12.97 0.71 -13.89
C ASP A 345 -11.58 0.36 -13.39
N SER A 346 -10.82 -0.42 -14.16
CA SER A 346 -9.56 -1.00 -13.68
C SER A 346 -8.52 0.06 -13.31
N MET A 347 -8.51 1.18 -14.03
CA MET A 347 -7.63 2.31 -13.71
C MET A 347 -7.84 2.87 -12.28
N THR A 348 -9.00 2.66 -11.65
CA THR A 348 -9.24 3.11 -10.27
C THR A 348 -8.32 2.42 -9.26
N PHE A 349 -8.12 1.11 -9.38
CA PHE A 349 -7.25 0.34 -8.48
C PHE A 349 -5.83 0.19 -9.02
N MET A 350 -5.63 0.21 -10.35
CA MET A 350 -4.30 0.13 -10.93
C MET A 350 -3.41 1.32 -10.56
N TYR A 351 -4.04 2.46 -10.28
CA TYR A 351 -3.39 3.62 -9.70
C TYR A 351 -2.71 3.31 -8.35
N LEU A 352 -3.29 2.37 -7.59
CA LEU A 352 -2.89 1.98 -6.24
C LEU A 352 -1.96 0.76 -6.19
N ILE A 353 -1.62 0.16 -7.34
CA ILE A 353 -0.63 -0.93 -7.38
C ILE A 353 0.73 -0.32 -7.04
N PRO A 354 1.43 -0.79 -5.98
CA PRO A 354 2.76 -0.30 -5.66
C PRO A 354 3.77 -0.95 -6.61
N THR A 355 4.06 -0.32 -7.74
CA THR A 355 4.99 -0.86 -8.75
C THR A 355 6.46 -0.60 -8.39
N GLY A 356 6.71 0.27 -7.40
CA GLY A 356 8.04 0.82 -7.10
C GLY A 356 8.36 2.09 -7.91
N MET A 357 7.59 2.37 -8.96
CA MET A 357 7.66 3.60 -9.72
C MET A 357 6.73 4.70 -9.15
N ASN A 358 5.55 4.35 -8.64
CA ASN A 358 4.50 5.30 -8.25
C ASN A 358 4.37 5.45 -6.73
N ASP A 359 3.83 6.60 -6.32
CA ASP A 359 3.33 6.84 -4.97
C ASP A 359 1.87 7.32 -5.11
N PRO A 360 0.87 6.60 -4.56
CA PRO A 360 -0.53 7.00 -4.67
C PRO A 360 -0.86 8.28 -3.89
N TYR A 361 0.07 8.85 -3.11
CA TYR A 361 -0.09 10.19 -2.53
C TYR A 361 0.44 11.30 -3.43
N GLU A 362 1.06 10.95 -4.57
CA GLU A 362 1.65 11.87 -5.53
C GLU A 362 1.05 11.64 -6.94
N PRO A 363 -0.22 12.02 -7.21
CA PRO A 363 -0.90 11.68 -8.48
C PRO A 363 -0.21 12.23 -9.74
N THR A 364 0.61 13.26 -9.59
CA THR A 364 1.39 13.90 -10.67
C THR A 364 2.62 13.11 -11.08
N TRP A 365 2.94 12.00 -10.39
CA TRP A 365 4.15 11.23 -10.60
C TRP A 365 4.04 10.14 -11.66
N GLY A 366 2.82 9.76 -12.04
CA GLY A 366 2.55 8.68 -12.98
C GLY A 366 2.47 7.32 -12.30
N SER A 367 1.70 6.43 -12.93
CA SER A 367 1.38 5.07 -12.47
C SER A 367 0.98 4.20 -13.67
N TRP A 368 0.72 2.92 -13.44
CA TRP A 368 0.08 2.05 -14.44
C TRP A 368 -1.36 2.44 -14.80
N ALA A 369 -1.97 3.42 -14.11
CA ALA A 369 -3.25 4.02 -14.49
C ALA A 369 -3.11 5.31 -15.32
N GLY A 370 -1.87 5.71 -15.62
CA GLY A 370 -1.54 7.00 -16.21
C GLY A 370 -1.01 8.01 -15.17
N ARG A 371 -0.97 9.28 -15.56
CA ARG A 371 -0.54 10.40 -14.72
C ARG A 371 -1.65 11.44 -14.64
N TYR A 372 -1.84 12.01 -13.46
CA TYR A 372 -2.94 12.91 -13.19
C TYR A 372 -2.43 14.31 -12.87
N ALA A 373 -3.08 15.32 -13.44
CA ALA A 373 -2.80 16.72 -13.10
C ALA A 373 -3.84 17.22 -12.11
N LEU A 374 -3.49 18.28 -11.39
CA LEU A 374 -4.45 18.99 -10.54
C LEU A 374 -5.65 19.46 -11.39
N ARG A 375 -6.83 19.35 -10.80
CA ARG A 375 -8.07 19.89 -11.36
C ARG A 375 -7.98 21.41 -11.42
N ASP A 376 -8.10 21.94 -12.63
CA ASP A 376 -8.06 23.39 -12.87
C ASP A 376 -9.40 24.08 -12.57
N ASP A 377 -10.50 23.33 -12.59
CA ASP A 377 -11.86 23.75 -12.25
C ASP A 377 -12.11 23.84 -10.73
N LEU A 378 -11.31 23.15 -9.92
CA LEU A 378 -11.41 23.11 -8.46
C LEU A 378 -10.09 23.54 -7.78
N LYS A 379 -9.61 24.74 -8.13
CA LYS A 379 -8.34 25.30 -7.66
C LYS A 379 -8.21 25.26 -6.14
N GLY A 380 -7.01 24.90 -5.67
CA GLY A 380 -6.66 24.84 -4.24
C GLY A 380 -7.16 23.59 -3.52
N LYS A 381 -7.84 22.66 -4.22
CA LYS A 381 -8.17 21.34 -3.69
C LYS A 381 -7.15 20.31 -4.18
N PRO A 382 -6.80 19.29 -3.36
CA PRO A 382 -5.91 18.20 -3.76
C PRO A 382 -6.66 17.18 -4.63
N TYR A 383 -7.32 17.66 -5.67
CA TYR A 383 -8.17 16.88 -6.56
C TYR A 383 -7.49 16.82 -7.93
N TYR A 384 -7.48 15.64 -8.53
CA TYR A 384 -6.68 15.33 -9.71
C TYR A 384 -7.51 14.61 -10.76
N TRP A 385 -7.12 14.73 -12.02
CA TRP A 385 -7.82 14.11 -13.15
C TRP A 385 -6.88 13.91 -14.36
N ALA A 386 -7.33 13.14 -15.35
CA ALA A 386 -6.49 12.57 -16.42
C ALA A 386 -6.20 13.55 -17.58
N THR A 387 -5.67 14.73 -17.25
CA THR A 387 -5.25 15.76 -18.23
C THR A 387 -3.74 15.90 -18.40
N ALA A 388 -2.94 15.25 -17.55
CA ALA A 388 -1.48 15.31 -17.67
C ALA A 388 -1.03 14.72 -19.02
N GLN A 389 0.08 15.21 -19.55
CA GLN A 389 0.62 14.79 -20.85
C GLN A 389 2.08 14.40 -20.73
N ASP A 390 2.46 13.29 -21.36
CA ASP A 390 3.85 12.84 -21.42
C ASP A 390 4.35 12.85 -22.85
N THR A 391 5.66 13.04 -22.98
CA THR A 391 6.39 12.90 -24.23
C THR A 391 6.91 11.47 -24.34
N LEU A 392 6.55 10.81 -25.43
CA LEU A 392 7.00 9.46 -25.76
C LEU A 392 7.10 9.32 -27.28
N GLY A 393 8.23 8.81 -27.77
CA GLY A 393 8.44 8.60 -29.21
C GLY A 393 8.27 9.88 -30.05
N GLY A 394 8.66 11.04 -29.51
CA GLY A 394 8.56 12.34 -30.20
C GLY A 394 7.16 12.98 -30.20
N THR A 395 6.17 12.36 -29.56
CA THR A 395 4.81 12.92 -29.42
C THR A 395 4.52 13.28 -27.98
N THR A 396 3.76 14.36 -27.73
CA THR A 396 3.31 14.76 -26.39
C THR A 396 1.79 14.61 -26.31
N HIS A 397 1.30 13.71 -25.46
CA HIS A 397 -0.12 13.42 -25.36
C HIS A 397 -0.49 12.80 -24.01
N ARG A 398 -1.75 12.92 -23.57
CA ARG A 398 -2.20 12.29 -22.31
C ARG A 398 -2.08 10.77 -22.31
N GLU A 399 -2.27 10.16 -23.47
CA GLU A 399 -2.16 8.70 -23.66
C GLU A 399 -0.75 8.18 -23.41
N ASN A 400 0.26 9.01 -23.66
CA ASN A 400 1.65 8.63 -23.43
C ASN A 400 1.95 8.47 -21.95
N THR A 401 1.07 8.94 -21.05
CA THR A 401 1.17 8.67 -19.61
C THR A 401 0.90 7.20 -19.27
N LEU A 402 0.23 6.47 -20.16
CA LEU A 402 -0.09 5.05 -20.03
C LEU A 402 0.67 4.17 -21.04
N ARG A 403 0.78 4.59 -22.31
CA ARG A 403 1.38 3.77 -23.39
C ARG A 403 2.77 3.23 -23.05
N ARG A 404 3.59 4.02 -22.36
CA ARG A 404 4.94 3.62 -21.92
C ARG A 404 4.95 2.44 -20.95
N TRP A 405 3.84 2.17 -20.25
CA TRP A 405 3.71 1.08 -19.28
C TRP A 405 2.83 -0.06 -19.77
N ALA A 406 2.13 0.12 -20.89
CA ALA A 406 1.01 -0.74 -21.26
C ALA A 406 1.43 -2.20 -21.51
N ALA A 407 2.62 -2.43 -22.07
CA ALA A 407 3.15 -3.78 -22.25
C ALA A 407 3.50 -4.44 -20.92
N ASP A 408 4.28 -3.74 -20.08
CA ASP A 408 4.69 -4.22 -18.74
C ASP A 408 3.46 -4.59 -17.91
N LEU A 409 2.45 -3.73 -17.94
CA LEU A 409 1.18 -3.95 -17.27
C LEU A 409 0.44 -5.21 -17.74
N GLN A 410 0.39 -5.46 -19.06
CA GLN A 410 -0.30 -6.63 -19.59
C GLN A 410 0.49 -7.92 -19.40
N ASN A 411 1.81 -7.84 -19.34
CA ASN A 411 2.65 -8.99 -18.98
C ASN A 411 2.43 -9.38 -17.53
N ASP A 412 2.32 -8.40 -16.62
CA ASP A 412 2.02 -8.66 -15.21
C ASP A 412 0.63 -9.31 -15.04
N PHE A 413 -0.38 -8.88 -15.81
CA PHE A 413 -1.69 -9.53 -15.79
C PHE A 413 -1.66 -10.96 -16.33
N ARG A 414 -0.97 -11.19 -17.45
CA ARG A 414 -0.70 -12.54 -18.00
C ARG A 414 -0.13 -13.47 -16.93
N ALA A 415 1.00 -13.10 -16.34
CA ALA A 415 1.67 -13.92 -15.34
C ALA A 415 0.77 -14.17 -14.11
N ARG A 416 0.00 -13.18 -13.66
CA ARG A 416 -0.94 -13.37 -12.55
C ARG A 416 -2.11 -14.29 -12.87
N MET A 417 -2.53 -14.35 -14.14
CA MET A 417 -3.48 -15.36 -14.58
C MET A 417 -2.82 -16.74 -14.64
N ASP A 418 -1.56 -16.85 -15.06
CA ASP A 418 -0.80 -18.11 -14.98
C ASP A 418 -0.71 -18.61 -13.53
N TRP A 419 -0.49 -17.71 -12.58
CA TRP A 419 -0.44 -18.02 -11.15
C TRP A 419 -1.75 -18.61 -10.59
N CYS A 420 -2.88 -18.48 -11.32
CA CYS A 420 -4.13 -19.12 -10.92
C CYS A 420 -4.14 -20.64 -11.15
N VAL A 421 -3.28 -21.14 -12.04
CA VAL A 421 -3.33 -22.54 -12.51
C VAL A 421 -1.98 -23.25 -12.45
N MET A 422 -0.88 -22.52 -12.57
CA MET A 422 0.47 -23.08 -12.61
C MET A 422 1.07 -23.21 -11.20
N PRO A 423 1.97 -24.18 -10.98
CA PRO A 423 2.86 -24.17 -9.82
C PRO A 423 3.88 -23.04 -9.88
N ARG A 424 4.43 -22.65 -8.72
CA ARG A 424 5.42 -21.57 -8.61
C ARG A 424 6.62 -21.72 -9.55
N ASP A 425 7.14 -22.92 -9.77
CA ASP A 425 8.32 -23.15 -10.62
C ASP A 425 8.00 -23.19 -12.13
N LYS A 426 6.75 -22.91 -12.52
CA LYS A 426 6.26 -22.93 -13.90
C LYS A 426 5.72 -21.60 -14.40
N ALA A 427 5.69 -20.57 -13.56
CA ALA A 427 5.29 -19.22 -13.96
C ALA A 427 6.37 -18.20 -13.56
N ASN A 428 6.45 -17.11 -14.32
CA ASN A 428 7.40 -16.04 -14.08
C ASN A 428 6.97 -15.12 -12.91
N HIS A 429 7.93 -14.44 -12.27
CA HIS A 429 7.73 -13.46 -11.21
C HIS A 429 8.57 -12.20 -11.44
N PRO A 430 8.04 -11.00 -11.11
CA PRO A 430 8.75 -9.76 -11.41
C PRO A 430 10.07 -9.62 -10.63
N PRO A 431 11.11 -9.00 -11.22
CA PRO A 431 12.38 -8.76 -10.54
C PRO A 431 12.22 -7.95 -9.26
N ARG A 432 12.94 -8.35 -8.22
CA ARG A 432 13.03 -7.59 -6.96
C ARG A 432 14.13 -6.55 -7.05
N VAL A 433 13.73 -5.34 -7.46
CA VAL A 433 14.66 -4.25 -7.76
C VAL A 433 15.22 -3.58 -6.50
N ALA A 434 16.55 -3.57 -6.43
CA ALA A 434 17.29 -2.79 -5.44
C ALA A 434 17.68 -1.42 -6.01
N LEU A 435 17.74 -0.41 -5.15
CA LEU A 435 18.22 0.92 -5.46
C LEU A 435 18.97 1.45 -4.23
N GLN A 436 20.26 1.75 -4.42
CA GLN A 436 21.17 2.18 -3.34
C GLN A 436 21.23 1.20 -2.15
N GLY A 437 21.22 -0.11 -2.44
CA GLY A 437 21.32 -1.17 -1.43
C GLY A 437 20.01 -1.45 -0.68
N GLU A 438 18.95 -0.69 -0.92
CA GLU A 438 17.61 -0.99 -0.43
C GLU A 438 16.81 -1.67 -1.52
N ASP A 439 16.08 -2.73 -1.19
CA ASP A 439 15.17 -3.43 -2.09
C ASP A 439 13.71 -3.15 -1.72
N GLY A 440 12.76 -3.70 -2.48
CA GLY A 440 11.33 -3.44 -2.29
C GLY A 440 10.82 -2.32 -3.19
N LYS A 441 9.69 -1.71 -2.82
CA LYS A 441 8.91 -0.80 -3.68
C LYS A 441 8.94 0.67 -3.22
N ALA A 442 9.74 1.00 -2.21
CA ALA A 442 9.81 2.36 -1.67
C ALA A 442 10.53 3.33 -2.63
N VAL A 443 10.01 4.55 -2.73
CA VAL A 443 10.65 5.65 -3.46
C VAL A 443 11.85 6.15 -2.66
N LEU A 444 13.03 6.16 -3.28
CA LEU A 444 14.22 6.75 -2.71
C LEU A 444 14.09 8.28 -2.79
N ARG A 445 14.17 8.97 -1.65
CA ARG A 445 14.25 10.44 -1.59
C ARG A 445 15.66 10.84 -1.18
N MET A 446 16.29 11.70 -1.97
CA MET A 446 17.66 12.16 -1.70
C MET A 446 17.85 13.62 -2.10
N THR A 447 18.98 14.19 -1.68
CA THR A 447 19.38 15.55 -2.00
C THR A 447 20.70 15.54 -2.78
N ALA A 448 20.85 16.45 -3.73
CA ALA A 448 22.10 16.67 -4.44
C ALA A 448 22.29 18.16 -4.73
N LYS A 449 23.54 18.61 -4.87
CA LYS A 449 23.84 19.99 -5.23
C LYS A 449 23.67 20.20 -6.74
N ALA A 450 23.24 21.39 -7.14
CA ALA A 450 23.28 21.78 -8.53
C ALA A 450 24.71 21.63 -9.09
N GLY A 451 24.88 21.10 -10.30
CA GLY A 451 26.19 20.83 -10.90
C GLY A 451 26.92 19.57 -10.40
N GLU A 452 26.39 18.88 -9.38
CA GLU A 452 26.94 17.60 -8.89
C GLU A 452 26.66 16.45 -9.87
N THR A 453 27.42 15.36 -9.78
CA THR A 453 27.07 14.08 -10.40
C THR A 453 26.70 13.05 -9.33
N VAL A 454 25.45 12.57 -9.37
CA VAL A 454 24.94 11.53 -8.46
C VAL A 454 25.13 10.16 -9.10
N THR A 455 25.62 9.18 -8.34
CA THR A 455 25.65 7.78 -8.77
C THR A 455 24.50 7.01 -8.14
N LEU A 456 23.68 6.36 -8.97
CA LEU A 456 22.60 5.47 -8.56
C LEU A 456 22.97 4.04 -8.95
N SER A 457 22.82 3.10 -8.01
CA SER A 457 23.15 1.69 -8.24
C SER A 457 21.95 0.79 -7.98
N ALA A 458 21.72 -0.14 -8.92
CA ALA A 458 20.79 -1.24 -8.81
C ALA A 458 21.44 -2.54 -8.28
N ALA A 459 22.66 -2.45 -7.76
CA ALA A 459 23.35 -3.60 -7.17
C ALA A 459 22.50 -4.23 -6.07
N GLY A 460 22.40 -5.56 -6.09
CA GLY A 460 21.52 -6.32 -5.21
C GLY A 460 20.13 -6.60 -5.77
N THR A 461 19.80 -6.10 -6.97
CA THR A 461 18.60 -6.53 -7.71
C THR A 461 18.70 -8.01 -8.02
N LYS A 462 17.58 -8.73 -7.86
CA LYS A 462 17.50 -10.18 -8.06
C LYS A 462 16.26 -10.54 -8.85
N ASP A 463 16.40 -11.58 -9.65
CA ASP A 463 15.30 -12.32 -10.21
C ASP A 463 14.96 -13.52 -9.32
N ALA A 464 13.69 -13.83 -9.13
CA ALA A 464 13.27 -14.91 -8.24
C ALA A 464 13.31 -16.29 -8.92
N ASP A 465 13.30 -16.31 -10.26
CA ASP A 465 13.23 -17.49 -11.09
C ASP A 465 14.58 -17.79 -11.79
N GLY A 466 15.52 -16.86 -11.68
CA GLY A 466 16.90 -17.00 -12.16
C GLY A 466 17.14 -16.40 -13.53
N ASP A 467 16.20 -15.59 -14.02
CA ASP A 467 16.23 -14.97 -15.33
C ASP A 467 17.28 -13.86 -15.42
N ARG A 468 17.69 -13.52 -16.65
CA ARG A 468 18.63 -12.44 -16.90
C ARG A 468 17.92 -11.11 -16.82
N LEU A 469 18.62 -10.11 -16.29
CA LEU A 469 18.06 -8.79 -16.04
C LEU A 469 18.62 -7.73 -16.98
N ALA A 470 17.72 -6.98 -17.61
CA ALA A 470 18.02 -5.78 -18.39
C ALA A 470 17.65 -4.52 -17.59
N TYR A 471 18.56 -3.54 -17.55
CA TYR A 471 18.40 -2.30 -16.80
C TYR A 471 18.07 -1.14 -17.75
N SER A 472 17.19 -0.23 -17.31
CA SER A 472 16.90 1.01 -18.02
C SER A 472 16.63 2.14 -17.03
N TRP A 473 17.49 3.15 -17.05
CA TRP A 473 17.38 4.38 -16.28
C TRP A 473 16.92 5.51 -17.18
N PHE A 474 15.89 6.24 -16.74
CA PHE A 474 15.44 7.44 -17.44
C PHE A 474 15.00 8.53 -16.46
N ASP A 475 15.14 9.77 -16.89
CA ASP A 475 14.54 10.92 -16.20
C ASP A 475 13.07 11.02 -16.62
N TYR A 476 12.17 10.88 -15.66
CA TYR A 476 10.74 11.11 -15.87
C TYR A 476 10.44 12.60 -15.73
N VAL A 477 10.86 13.34 -16.76
CA VAL A 477 10.88 14.81 -16.80
C VAL A 477 9.56 15.43 -16.38
N GLU A 478 8.44 14.87 -16.82
CA GLU A 478 7.11 15.42 -16.59
C GLU A 478 6.59 15.22 -15.15
N ALA A 479 7.23 14.34 -14.36
CA ALA A 479 6.97 14.18 -12.93
C ALA A 479 7.83 15.11 -12.07
N GLY A 480 9.01 15.52 -12.56
CA GLY A 480 9.92 16.43 -11.89
C GLY A 480 9.53 17.91 -12.05
N THR A 481 9.93 18.74 -11.10
CA THR A 481 9.68 20.20 -11.17
C THR A 481 10.75 20.96 -11.95
N TYR A 482 11.84 20.29 -12.34
CA TYR A 482 12.90 20.88 -13.18
C TYR A 482 12.45 21.05 -14.65
N GLY A 483 11.63 20.13 -15.17
CA GLY A 483 10.98 20.25 -16.47
C GLY A 483 11.88 20.07 -17.70
N ARG A 484 13.15 19.71 -17.53
CA ARG A 484 14.07 19.31 -18.61
C ARG A 484 14.80 18.03 -18.24
N ALA A 485 15.28 17.28 -19.23
CA ALA A 485 15.99 16.04 -18.98
C ALA A 485 17.38 16.29 -18.35
N ALA A 486 17.67 15.60 -17.26
CA ALA A 486 19.03 15.41 -16.76
C ALA A 486 19.79 14.40 -17.63
N LYS A 487 21.09 14.61 -17.82
CA LYS A 487 21.94 13.65 -18.53
C LYS A 487 22.21 12.44 -17.64
N ILE A 488 22.03 11.24 -18.20
CA ILE A 488 22.30 9.96 -17.53
C ILE A 488 23.34 9.19 -18.33
N ASP A 489 24.51 8.96 -17.74
CA ASP A 489 25.53 8.06 -18.28
C ASP A 489 25.34 6.65 -17.67
N GLY A 490 25.45 5.59 -18.49
CA GLY A 490 25.18 4.20 -18.05
C GLY A 490 23.69 3.89 -17.91
N ALA A 491 22.85 4.47 -18.76
CA ALA A 491 21.39 4.34 -18.68
C ALA A 491 20.88 2.90 -18.89
N ASP A 492 21.69 2.00 -19.45
CA ASP A 492 21.40 0.59 -19.70
C ASP A 492 22.20 -0.37 -18.79
N ALA A 493 22.93 0.17 -17.81
CA ALA A 493 23.78 -0.58 -16.90
C ALA A 493 23.18 -0.72 -15.49
N GLN A 494 23.74 -1.62 -14.68
CA GLN A 494 23.32 -1.78 -13.28
C GLN A 494 23.59 -0.51 -12.44
N ALA A 495 24.51 0.36 -12.84
CA ALA A 495 24.75 1.63 -12.19
C ALA A 495 24.74 2.77 -13.21
N ALA A 496 24.11 3.89 -12.85
CA ALA A 496 23.99 5.08 -13.68
C ALA A 496 24.52 6.31 -12.96
N ARG A 497 25.06 7.26 -13.73
CA ARG A 497 25.54 8.56 -13.25
C ARG A 497 24.65 9.66 -13.79
N VAL A 498 24.00 10.39 -12.90
CA VAL A 498 23.07 11.47 -13.21
C VAL A 498 23.78 12.80 -13.00
N ALA A 499 23.95 13.57 -14.07
CA ALA A 499 24.50 14.92 -14.00
C ALA A 499 23.39 15.89 -13.59
N ILE A 500 23.48 16.44 -12.38
CA ILE A 500 22.51 17.41 -11.86
C ILE A 500 22.79 18.76 -12.53
N PRO A 501 21.84 19.33 -13.29
CA PRO A 501 22.07 20.60 -13.96
C PRO A 501 22.34 21.74 -12.98
N ALA A 502 23.23 22.65 -13.36
CA ALA A 502 23.66 23.77 -12.51
C ALA A 502 22.51 24.77 -12.21
N ASP A 503 21.46 24.78 -13.03
CA ASP A 503 20.28 25.63 -12.89
C ASP A 503 19.05 24.88 -12.35
N ALA A 504 19.24 23.68 -11.77
CA ALA A 504 18.17 22.89 -11.18
C ALA A 504 17.90 23.20 -9.70
N ALA A 505 18.64 24.13 -9.07
CA ALA A 505 18.47 24.47 -7.65
C ALA A 505 17.00 24.81 -7.29
N GLY A 506 16.52 24.26 -6.18
CA GLY A 506 15.13 24.39 -5.72
C GLY A 506 14.12 23.55 -6.51
N LYS A 507 14.57 22.68 -7.43
CA LYS A 507 13.72 21.77 -8.21
C LYS A 507 13.93 20.32 -7.81
N THR A 508 13.12 19.45 -8.40
CA THR A 508 13.19 18.00 -8.27
C THR A 508 13.42 17.35 -9.63
N ILE A 509 14.28 16.33 -9.64
CA ILE A 509 14.56 15.46 -10.79
C ILE A 509 14.16 14.04 -10.40
N HIS A 510 13.44 13.34 -11.27
CA HIS A 510 12.81 12.06 -10.97
C HIS A 510 13.42 10.98 -11.85
N ILE A 511 14.35 10.21 -11.30
CA ILE A 511 15.00 9.13 -12.03
C ILE A 511 14.25 7.83 -11.75
N VAL A 512 13.79 7.16 -12.80
CA VAL A 512 13.15 5.85 -12.71
C VAL A 512 14.08 4.80 -13.26
N LEU A 513 14.26 3.74 -12.48
CA LEU A 513 14.87 2.48 -12.87
C LEU A 513 13.76 1.51 -13.25
N ARG A 514 13.80 1.00 -14.48
CA ARG A 514 13.02 -0.13 -14.97
C ARG A 514 13.98 -1.33 -15.12
N VAL A 515 13.68 -2.44 -14.46
CA VAL A 515 14.43 -3.70 -14.63
C VAL A 515 13.48 -4.75 -15.16
N GLN A 516 13.83 -5.34 -16.29
CA GLN A 516 13.04 -6.37 -16.93
C GLN A 516 13.80 -7.70 -16.89
N ASP A 517 13.11 -8.80 -16.59
CA ASP A 517 13.63 -10.14 -16.82
C ASP A 517 13.51 -10.57 -18.29
N ASP A 518 13.97 -11.78 -18.58
CA ASP A 518 13.75 -12.46 -19.86
C ASP A 518 12.95 -13.77 -19.73
N GLY A 519 12.10 -13.85 -18.70
CA GLY A 519 11.10 -14.90 -18.56
C GLY A 519 9.92 -14.72 -19.53
N GLU A 520 8.95 -15.63 -19.47
CA GLU A 520 7.75 -15.62 -20.34
C GLU A 520 6.46 -15.57 -19.49
N PRO A 521 5.63 -14.51 -19.65
CA PRO A 521 5.95 -13.26 -20.34
C PRO A 521 7.06 -12.50 -19.59
N PRO A 522 7.79 -11.57 -20.24
CA PRO A 522 8.84 -10.81 -19.54
C PRO A 522 8.21 -9.84 -18.54
N LEU A 523 8.64 -9.90 -17.27
CA LEU A 523 8.10 -9.06 -16.20
C LEU A 523 9.08 -7.95 -15.82
N VAL A 524 8.53 -6.95 -15.14
CA VAL A 524 9.23 -5.70 -14.84
C VAL A 524 9.05 -5.32 -13.39
N GLY A 525 10.16 -5.02 -12.73
CA GLY A 525 10.19 -4.28 -11.48
C GLY A 525 10.70 -2.86 -11.69
N TYR A 526 10.27 -1.93 -10.83
CA TYR A 526 10.73 -0.54 -10.89
C TYR A 526 11.24 -0.02 -9.56
N ARG A 527 12.07 1.02 -9.63
CA ARG A 527 12.35 1.94 -8.51
C ARG A 527 12.38 3.38 -8.99
N ARG A 528 12.08 4.30 -8.09
CA ARG A 528 12.20 5.74 -8.32
C ARG A 528 13.15 6.38 -7.32
N ALA A 529 14.05 7.23 -7.80
CA ALA A 529 14.78 8.21 -7.03
C ALA A 529 14.21 9.62 -7.29
N VAL A 530 13.81 10.32 -6.22
CA VAL A 530 13.45 11.74 -6.26
C VAL A 530 14.61 12.52 -5.67
N ILE A 531 15.29 13.28 -6.53
CA ILE A 531 16.45 14.08 -6.18
C ILE A 531 16.00 15.53 -6.00
N ALA A 532 15.98 16.00 -4.75
CA ALA A 532 15.80 17.41 -4.43
C ALA A 532 17.13 18.15 -4.64
N VAL A 533 17.13 19.18 -5.47
CA VAL A 533 18.36 19.88 -5.83
C VAL A 533 18.54 21.12 -4.95
N THR A 534 19.67 21.22 -4.27
CA THR A 534 20.04 22.38 -3.46
C THR A 534 21.01 23.30 -4.19
N GLU A 535 21.18 24.51 -3.65
CA GLU A 535 22.26 25.42 -4.04
C GLU A 535 23.64 24.74 -3.93
N LEU A 536 24.60 25.29 -4.68
CA LEU A 536 26.00 24.85 -4.78
C LEU A 536 26.74 24.79 -3.44
#